data_AF-A0A2N5XFQ1-F1
#
_entry.id   AF-A0A2N5XFQ1-F1
#
_cell.length_a   1.000
_cell.length_b   1.000
_cell.length_c   1.000
_cell.angle_alpha   90.00
_cell.angle_beta   90.00
_cell.angle_gamma   90.00
#
_symmetry.space_group_name_H-M   'P 1'
#
loop_
_entity.id
_entity.type
_entity.pdbx_description
1 polymer ?
#
loop_
_entity_poly.entity_id
_entity_poly.type
_entity_poly.pdbx_seq_one_letter_code
_entity_poly.pdbx_strand_id
1 'polypeptide(L)'
;GLLPLIDARNWRSDADLAEVYAVWGGYAYGRGLDGRAARGDMEAAFRRIQVAAKNVDTREHDLVDADDYFQYHGGMVAMVRHLTGSSPEAYVGDSAVPDQVRTRTLGEETHRVFRARVVNPRWMAAMRRHGYKGAFEMAATVDYLFGYDATAGVVDDWMYEKLAAEYVFDPENRAFMEKSNPWALQGIAARLLEAADRGLWERPGQETLDRLRETYLQLEGDLEGDA
;
A
#
# COMPACT_ATOMS: atom_id res chain seq x y z
N GLY A 1 -7.91 -4.80 10.03
CA GLY A 1 -6.93 -5.53 10.87
C GLY A 1 -5.52 -5.39 10.33
N LEU A 2 -5.33 -5.40 9.00
CA LEU A 2 -4.02 -5.33 8.39
C LEU A 2 -3.36 -3.95 8.47
N LEU A 3 -4.11 -2.84 8.42
CA LEU A 3 -3.51 -1.50 8.55
C LEU A 3 -2.71 -1.35 9.86
N PRO A 4 -3.29 -1.62 11.06
CA PRO A 4 -2.51 -1.60 12.31
C PRO A 4 -1.30 -2.53 12.31
N LEU A 5 -1.37 -3.67 11.61
CA LEU A 5 -0.25 -4.62 11.51
C LEU A 5 0.90 -4.04 10.68
N ILE A 6 0.58 -3.43 9.54
CA ILE A 6 1.54 -2.76 8.64
C ILE A 6 2.16 -1.55 9.31
N ASP A 7 1.38 -0.76 10.06
CA ASP A 7 1.87 0.42 10.79
C ASP A 7 2.78 0.04 11.96
N ALA A 8 2.42 -1.00 12.71
CA ALA A 8 3.24 -1.50 13.81
C ALA A 8 4.51 -2.22 13.35
N ARG A 9 4.64 -2.51 12.05
CA ARG A 9 5.74 -3.27 11.42
C ARG A 9 5.97 -4.67 12.01
N ASN A 10 5.04 -5.17 12.83
CA ASN A 10 5.17 -6.39 13.61
C ASN A 10 4.66 -7.62 12.84
N TRP A 11 5.24 -7.86 11.67
CA TRP A 11 4.95 -8.99 10.80
C TRP A 11 6.21 -9.38 10.03
N ARG A 12 6.30 -10.64 9.59
CA ARG A 12 7.47 -11.18 8.88
C ARG A 12 7.10 -11.98 7.64
N SER A 13 5.92 -12.57 7.60
CA SER A 13 5.54 -13.50 6.55
C SER A 13 4.05 -13.46 6.23
N ASP A 14 3.66 -14.11 5.13
CA ASP A 14 2.27 -14.35 4.76
C ASP A 14 1.44 -14.99 5.88
N ALA A 15 2.07 -15.79 6.75
CA ALA A 15 1.39 -16.40 7.88
C ALA A 15 0.88 -15.35 8.88
N ASP A 16 1.65 -14.29 9.14
CA ASP A 16 1.23 -13.22 10.05
C ASP A 16 0.09 -12.39 9.44
N LEU A 17 0.18 -12.09 8.14
CA LEU A 17 -0.86 -11.39 7.39
C LEU A 17 -2.16 -12.22 7.38
N ALA A 18 -2.07 -13.50 7.06
CA ALA A 18 -3.18 -14.43 7.04
C ALA A 18 -3.82 -14.61 8.44
N GLU A 19 -3.00 -14.70 9.50
CA GLU A 19 -3.47 -14.81 10.88
C GLU A 19 -4.31 -13.59 11.26
N VAL A 20 -3.79 -12.38 11.07
CA VAL A 20 -4.54 -11.16 11.39
C VAL A 20 -5.79 -11.03 10.53
N TYR A 21 -5.72 -11.37 9.24
CA TYR A 21 -6.89 -11.38 8.38
C TYR A 21 -7.97 -12.34 8.89
N ALA A 22 -7.59 -13.56 9.29
CA ALA A 22 -8.51 -14.56 9.81
C ALA A 22 -9.08 -14.21 11.19
N VAL A 23 -8.29 -13.60 12.08
CA VAL A 23 -8.77 -13.14 13.39
C VAL A 23 -9.85 -12.07 13.25
N TRP A 24 -9.69 -11.16 12.29
CA TRP A 24 -10.65 -10.06 12.11
C TRP A 24 -11.83 -10.41 11.19
N GLY A 25 -11.63 -11.33 10.24
CA GLY A 25 -12.63 -11.67 9.20
C GLY A 25 -13.25 -13.07 9.31
N GLY A 26 -12.76 -13.93 10.21
CA GLY A 26 -13.14 -15.33 10.34
C GLY A 26 -14.52 -15.58 10.97
N TYR A 27 -15.54 -14.83 10.56
CA TYR A 27 -16.90 -14.88 11.07
C TYR A 27 -17.91 -15.07 9.93
N ALA A 28 -18.85 -15.99 10.10
CA ALA A 28 -19.82 -16.33 9.06
C ALA A 28 -21.15 -15.60 9.27
N TYR A 29 -21.67 -15.02 8.20
CA TYR A 29 -22.99 -14.38 8.14
C TYR A 29 -23.90 -15.11 7.15
N GLY A 30 -25.20 -15.11 7.45
CA GLY A 30 -26.22 -15.83 6.69
C GLY A 30 -27.36 -16.29 7.59
N ARG A 31 -28.36 -16.99 7.01
CA ARG A 31 -29.51 -17.48 7.78
C ARG A 31 -29.06 -18.38 8.93
N GLY A 32 -29.31 -17.96 10.17
CA GLY A 32 -28.98 -18.72 11.38
C GLY A 32 -27.49 -18.75 11.76
N LEU A 33 -26.67 -17.84 11.22
CA LEU A 33 -25.22 -17.77 11.53
C LEU A 33 -24.85 -16.58 12.40
N ASP A 34 -25.50 -15.43 12.20
CA ASP A 34 -25.41 -14.22 13.04
C ASP A 34 -23.98 -13.79 13.45
N GLY A 35 -23.00 -13.96 12.56
CA GLY A 35 -21.61 -13.54 12.80
C GLY A 35 -20.84 -14.49 13.72
N ARG A 36 -21.22 -15.76 13.84
CA ARG A 36 -20.47 -16.74 14.63
C ARG A 36 -19.06 -16.96 14.06
N ALA A 37 -18.10 -17.24 14.95
CA ALA A 37 -16.73 -17.60 14.55
C ALA A 37 -16.76 -18.85 13.66
N ALA A 38 -16.09 -18.76 12.51
CA ALA A 38 -16.12 -19.77 11.44
C ALA A 38 -14.80 -19.84 10.66
N ARG A 39 -13.66 -19.64 11.35
CA ARG A 39 -12.33 -19.62 10.74
C ARG A 39 -12.04 -20.86 9.89
N GLY A 40 -12.35 -22.06 10.37
CA GLY A 40 -12.14 -23.31 9.61
C GLY A 40 -12.95 -23.36 8.30
N ASP A 41 -14.20 -22.88 8.33
CA ASP A 41 -15.05 -22.78 7.14
C ASP A 41 -14.51 -21.74 6.16
N MET A 42 -14.07 -20.58 6.67
CA MET A 42 -13.43 -19.53 5.89
C MET A 42 -12.18 -20.06 5.18
N GLU A 43 -11.26 -20.70 5.90
CA GLU A 43 -10.04 -21.28 5.31
C GLU A 43 -10.35 -22.35 4.26
N ALA A 44 -11.36 -23.20 4.50
CA ALA A 44 -11.80 -24.19 3.52
C ALA A 44 -12.37 -23.53 2.25
N ALA A 45 -13.10 -22.42 2.37
CA ALA A 45 -13.58 -21.63 1.24
C ALA A 45 -12.43 -20.93 0.50
N PHE A 46 -11.51 -20.29 1.23
CA PHE A 46 -10.41 -19.52 0.66
C PHE A 46 -9.43 -20.39 -0.13
N ARG A 47 -9.18 -21.65 0.29
CA ARG A 47 -8.38 -22.62 -0.50
C ARG A 47 -8.90 -22.85 -1.92
N ARG A 48 -10.17 -22.52 -2.20
CA ARG A 48 -10.81 -22.73 -3.52
C ARG A 48 -10.85 -21.44 -4.35
N ILE A 49 -10.44 -20.31 -3.82
CA ILE A 49 -10.44 -19.03 -4.54
C ILE A 49 -9.37 -19.07 -5.63
N GLN A 50 -9.80 -18.96 -6.88
CA GLN A 50 -8.91 -18.81 -8.04
C GLN A 50 -8.74 -17.34 -8.44
N VAL A 51 -9.74 -16.51 -8.12
CA VAL A 51 -9.77 -15.08 -8.43
C VAL A 51 -10.17 -14.29 -7.20
N ALA A 52 -9.30 -13.38 -6.74
CA ALA A 52 -9.62 -12.36 -5.76
C ALA A 52 -10.00 -11.06 -6.49
N ALA A 53 -11.23 -10.58 -6.30
CA ALA A 53 -11.74 -9.42 -7.01
C ALA A 53 -12.17 -8.30 -6.06
N LYS A 54 -11.91 -7.05 -6.44
CA LYS A 54 -12.45 -5.86 -5.77
C LYS A 54 -12.92 -4.84 -6.79
N ASN A 55 -14.08 -4.24 -6.54
CA ASN A 55 -14.61 -3.19 -7.41
C ASN A 55 -14.15 -1.79 -6.96
N VAL A 56 -13.94 -0.92 -7.94
CA VAL A 56 -13.77 0.53 -7.80
C VAL A 56 -14.93 1.19 -8.56
N ASP A 57 -15.80 1.84 -7.81
CA ASP A 57 -17.07 2.42 -8.26
C ASP A 57 -17.08 3.96 -8.23
N THR A 58 -15.96 4.56 -7.83
CA THR A 58 -15.76 6.01 -7.66
C THR A 58 -14.51 6.48 -8.41
N ARG A 59 -14.42 7.79 -8.69
CA ARG A 59 -13.23 8.45 -9.28
C ARG A 59 -12.58 9.44 -8.33
N GLU A 60 -13.21 9.69 -7.18
CA GLU A 60 -12.80 10.64 -6.16
C GLU A 60 -11.54 10.16 -5.42
N HIS A 61 -11.35 8.85 -5.33
CA HIS A 61 -10.15 8.21 -4.80
C HIS A 61 -9.83 6.94 -5.58
N ASP A 62 -8.60 6.45 -5.47
CA ASP A 62 -8.15 5.21 -6.10
C ASP A 62 -7.63 4.16 -5.09
N LEU A 63 -7.07 3.06 -5.61
CA LEU A 63 -6.65 1.90 -4.80
C LEU A 63 -5.49 2.19 -3.83
N VAL A 64 -4.77 3.29 -4.01
CA VAL A 64 -3.71 3.75 -3.09
C VAL A 64 -3.95 5.18 -2.62
N ASP A 65 -5.22 5.55 -2.48
CA ASP A 65 -5.70 6.70 -1.70
C ASP A 65 -6.48 6.28 -0.44
N ALA A 66 -6.81 4.99 -0.29
CA ALA A 66 -7.47 4.44 0.89
C ALA A 66 -6.89 3.06 1.26
N ASP A 67 -6.64 2.85 2.55
CA ASP A 67 -6.05 1.62 3.08
C ASP A 67 -6.95 0.38 2.92
N ASP A 68 -8.28 0.57 2.92
CA ASP A 68 -9.26 -0.51 2.82
C ASP A 68 -9.00 -1.43 1.61
N TYR A 69 -8.50 -0.90 0.50
CA TYR A 69 -8.25 -1.74 -0.68
C TYR A 69 -7.20 -2.81 -0.41
N PHE A 70 -6.03 -2.46 0.13
CA PHE A 70 -5.02 -3.48 0.43
C PHE A 70 -5.46 -4.35 1.62
N GLN A 71 -6.19 -3.78 2.59
CA GLN A 71 -6.66 -4.56 3.75
C GLN A 71 -7.62 -5.67 3.34
N TYR A 72 -8.58 -5.39 2.45
CA TYR A 72 -9.58 -6.38 2.03
C TYR A 72 -9.13 -7.20 0.83
N HIS A 73 -8.76 -6.54 -0.27
CA HIS A 73 -8.39 -7.22 -1.53
C HIS A 73 -7.02 -7.86 -1.40
N GLY A 74 -6.02 -7.08 -1.00
CA GLY A 74 -4.67 -7.59 -0.73
C GLY A 74 -4.68 -8.66 0.37
N GLY A 75 -5.39 -8.43 1.47
CA GLY A 75 -5.54 -9.41 2.55
C GLY A 75 -6.14 -10.74 2.09
N MET A 76 -7.12 -10.71 1.18
CA MET A 76 -7.65 -11.93 0.57
C MET A 76 -6.59 -12.65 -0.27
N VAL A 77 -5.81 -11.92 -1.08
CA VAL A 77 -4.70 -12.48 -1.87
C VAL A 77 -3.66 -13.15 -0.96
N ALA A 78 -3.23 -12.46 0.11
CA ALA A 78 -2.27 -12.99 1.09
C ALA A 78 -2.79 -14.23 1.81
N MET A 79 -4.06 -14.23 2.22
CA MET A 79 -4.70 -15.38 2.87
C MET A 79 -4.71 -16.61 1.95
N VAL A 80 -5.10 -16.44 0.68
CA VAL A 80 -5.10 -17.54 -0.28
C VAL A 80 -3.67 -18.03 -0.54
N ARG A 81 -2.70 -17.11 -0.73
CA ARG A 81 -1.29 -17.45 -0.91
C ARG A 81 -0.74 -18.26 0.26
N HIS A 82 -1.05 -17.87 1.49
CA HIS A 82 -0.65 -18.61 2.69
C HIS A 82 -1.25 -20.03 2.72
N LEU A 83 -2.54 -20.17 2.40
CA LEU A 83 -3.25 -21.45 2.50
C LEU A 83 -2.91 -22.45 1.39
N THR A 84 -2.50 -21.98 0.21
CA THR A 84 -2.31 -22.82 -0.98
C THR A 84 -0.87 -22.87 -1.47
N GLY A 85 -0.01 -21.93 -1.03
CA GLY A 85 1.36 -21.77 -1.51
C GLY A 85 1.48 -20.94 -2.80
N SER A 86 0.38 -20.45 -3.38
CA SER A 86 0.37 -19.62 -4.59
C SER A 86 -0.71 -18.54 -4.53
N SER A 87 -0.40 -17.35 -5.04
CA SER A 87 -1.40 -16.28 -5.17
C SER A 87 -2.53 -16.68 -6.15
N PRO A 88 -3.80 -16.32 -5.86
CA PRO A 88 -4.85 -16.35 -6.87
C PRO A 88 -4.62 -15.22 -7.90
N GLU A 89 -5.32 -15.29 -9.02
CA GLU A 89 -5.41 -14.13 -9.91
C GLU A 89 -6.10 -12.97 -9.17
N ALA A 90 -5.58 -11.75 -9.30
CA ALA A 90 -6.13 -10.57 -8.65
C ALA A 90 -6.67 -9.60 -9.70
N TYR A 91 -7.97 -9.28 -9.63
CA TYR A 91 -8.64 -8.39 -10.60
C TYR A 91 -9.32 -7.21 -9.91
N VAL A 92 -9.34 -6.08 -10.61
CA VAL A 92 -10.11 -4.88 -10.25
C VAL A 92 -11.24 -4.70 -11.24
N GLY A 93 -12.47 -4.63 -10.73
CA GLY A 93 -13.66 -4.27 -11.50
C GLY A 93 -13.88 -2.76 -11.46
N ASP A 94 -13.63 -2.07 -12.55
CA ASP A 94 -13.84 -0.63 -12.67
C ASP A 94 -15.26 -0.35 -13.18
N SER A 95 -16.14 0.08 -12.27
CA SER A 95 -17.55 0.38 -12.53
C SER A 95 -17.92 1.84 -12.28
N ALA A 96 -16.95 2.74 -12.07
CA ALA A 96 -17.25 4.15 -11.79
C ALA A 96 -17.90 4.89 -12.99
N VAL A 97 -17.78 4.32 -14.19
CA VAL A 97 -18.55 4.70 -15.38
C VAL A 97 -19.44 3.51 -15.74
N PRO A 98 -20.72 3.49 -15.29
CA PRO A 98 -21.56 2.29 -15.35
C PRO A 98 -21.82 1.73 -16.74
N ASP A 99 -21.78 2.57 -17.78
CA ASP A 99 -21.94 2.19 -19.19
C ASP A 99 -20.61 1.75 -19.85
N GLN A 100 -19.49 1.82 -19.13
CA GLN A 100 -18.16 1.43 -19.60
C GLN A 100 -17.39 0.62 -18.56
N VAL A 101 -18.04 -0.42 -18.01
CA VAL A 101 -17.40 -1.33 -17.05
C VAL A 101 -16.18 -1.99 -17.68
N ARG A 102 -15.05 -1.97 -16.96
CA ARG A 102 -13.79 -2.59 -17.38
C ARG A 102 -13.26 -3.47 -16.27
N THR A 103 -12.56 -4.53 -16.65
CA THR A 103 -11.84 -5.39 -15.70
C THR A 103 -10.37 -5.35 -16.07
N ARG A 104 -9.50 -5.15 -15.08
CA ARG A 104 -8.05 -5.17 -15.21
C ARG A 104 -7.45 -6.05 -14.14
N THR A 105 -6.27 -6.61 -14.39
CA THR A 105 -5.50 -7.20 -13.32
C THR A 105 -5.15 -6.14 -12.27
N LEU A 106 -4.91 -6.55 -11.03
CA LEU A 106 -4.48 -5.65 -9.97
C LEU A 106 -3.16 -4.96 -10.34
N GLY A 107 -2.20 -5.68 -10.95
CA GLY A 107 -0.95 -5.09 -11.44
C GLY A 107 -1.17 -3.98 -12.48
N GLU A 108 -2.03 -4.22 -13.48
CA GLU A 108 -2.39 -3.19 -14.47
C GLU A 108 -3.03 -1.95 -13.84
N GLU A 109 -3.93 -2.13 -12.86
CA GLU A 109 -4.57 -0.99 -12.19
C GLU A 109 -3.58 -0.26 -11.27
N THR A 110 -2.70 -0.97 -10.56
CA THR A 110 -1.61 -0.36 -9.78
C THR A 110 -0.70 0.47 -10.68
N HIS A 111 -0.27 -0.04 -11.83
CA HIS A 111 0.53 0.71 -12.81
C HIS A 111 -0.22 1.93 -13.35
N ARG A 112 -1.51 1.77 -13.65
CA ARG A 112 -2.36 2.85 -14.15
C ARG A 112 -2.45 3.98 -13.13
N VAL A 113 -2.77 3.67 -11.88
CA VAL A 113 -2.86 4.64 -10.79
C VAL A 113 -1.51 5.29 -10.51
N PHE A 114 -0.43 4.51 -10.50
CA PHE A 114 0.91 5.01 -10.29
C PHE A 114 1.27 6.11 -11.29
N ARG A 115 1.04 5.86 -12.58
CA ARG A 115 1.32 6.82 -13.66
C ARG A 115 0.32 7.97 -13.70
N ALA A 116 -0.96 7.68 -13.50
CA ALA A 116 -2.03 8.67 -13.67
C ALA A 116 -2.11 9.65 -12.49
N ARG A 117 -1.68 9.25 -11.29
CA ARG A 117 -1.89 10.01 -10.06
C ARG A 117 -0.67 10.09 -9.16
N VAL A 118 -0.09 8.95 -8.73
CA VAL A 118 1.02 8.91 -7.75
C VAL A 118 2.20 9.80 -8.20
N VAL A 119 2.83 9.49 -9.33
CA VAL A 119 3.97 10.25 -9.86
C VAL A 119 3.55 11.26 -10.93
N ASN A 120 2.27 11.62 -10.99
CA ASN A 120 1.80 12.61 -11.95
C ASN A 120 2.19 14.02 -11.46
N PRO A 121 2.99 14.79 -12.23
CA PRO A 121 3.42 16.12 -11.80
C PRO A 121 2.25 17.07 -11.53
N ARG A 122 1.10 16.88 -12.21
CA ARG A 122 -0.11 17.68 -11.97
C ARG A 122 -0.72 17.41 -10.59
N TRP A 123 -0.71 16.16 -10.17
CA TRP A 123 -1.23 15.77 -8.85
C TRP A 123 -0.26 16.19 -7.75
N MET A 124 1.05 15.95 -7.92
CA MET A 124 2.07 16.39 -6.97
C MET A 124 2.03 17.91 -6.77
N ALA A 125 2.00 18.68 -7.86
CA ALA A 125 1.85 20.14 -7.79
C ALA A 125 0.51 20.57 -7.17
N ALA A 126 -0.54 19.76 -7.26
CA ALA A 126 -1.79 20.02 -6.55
C ALA A 126 -1.62 19.83 -5.05
N MET A 127 -1.06 18.70 -4.61
CA MET A 127 -0.79 18.43 -3.20
C MET A 127 0.10 19.51 -2.58
N ARG A 128 1.13 19.99 -3.29
CA ARG A 128 2.00 21.08 -2.81
C ARG A 128 1.27 22.39 -2.48
N ARG A 129 0.08 22.63 -3.04
CA ARG A 129 -0.74 23.82 -2.72
C ARG A 129 -1.53 23.69 -1.42
N HIS A 130 -1.51 22.53 -0.78
CA HIS A 130 -2.31 22.22 0.42
C HIS A 130 -1.47 21.94 1.67
N GLY A 131 -0.20 22.38 1.69
CA GLY A 131 0.66 22.40 2.88
C GLY A 131 0.74 21.04 3.57
N TYR A 132 0.57 21.03 4.90
CA TYR A 132 0.68 19.84 5.74
C TYR A 132 -0.17 18.65 5.22
N LYS A 133 -1.44 18.91 4.85
CA LYS A 133 -2.34 17.84 4.40
C LYS A 133 -1.93 17.30 3.03
N GLY A 134 -1.43 18.15 2.13
CA GLY A 134 -0.89 17.71 0.84
C GLY A 134 0.31 16.78 1.00
N ALA A 135 1.23 17.11 1.92
CA ALA A 135 2.35 16.24 2.27
C ALA A 135 1.90 14.93 2.92
N PHE A 136 0.86 14.99 3.76
CA PHE A 136 0.24 13.79 4.33
C PHE A 136 -0.31 12.84 3.26
N GLU A 137 -1.02 13.34 2.24
CA GLU A 137 -1.57 12.47 1.17
C GLU A 137 -0.45 11.76 0.38
N MET A 138 0.68 12.44 0.17
CA MET A 138 1.84 11.83 -0.45
C MET A 138 2.40 10.69 0.40
N ALA A 139 2.53 10.87 1.72
CA ALA A 139 3.00 9.81 2.62
C ALA A 139 2.01 8.64 2.71
N ALA A 140 0.72 8.94 2.87
CA ALA A 140 -0.33 7.92 2.92
C ALA A 140 -0.35 7.05 1.64
N THR A 141 -0.16 7.67 0.47
CA THR A 141 -0.01 6.94 -0.80
C THR A 141 1.12 5.92 -0.76
N VAL A 142 2.27 6.27 -0.18
CA VAL A 142 3.43 5.36 -0.07
C VAL A 142 3.12 4.22 0.88
N ASP A 143 2.47 4.50 2.02
CA ASP A 143 2.04 3.46 2.96
C ASP A 143 1.04 2.49 2.33
N TYR A 144 0.09 2.99 1.53
CA TYR A 144 -0.93 2.14 0.90
C TYR A 144 -0.37 1.32 -0.26
N LEU A 145 0.55 1.88 -1.06
CA LEU A 145 1.31 1.12 -2.06
C LEU A 145 2.11 0.00 -1.39
N PHE A 146 2.82 0.30 -0.29
CA PHE A 146 3.55 -0.70 0.48
C PHE A 146 2.63 -1.77 1.04
N GLY A 147 1.47 -1.40 1.61
CA GLY A 147 0.49 -2.36 2.13
C GLY A 147 -0.02 -3.30 1.04
N TYR A 148 -0.26 -2.77 -0.17
CA TYR A 148 -0.63 -3.59 -1.33
C TYR A 148 0.50 -4.50 -1.78
N ASP A 149 1.74 -4.03 -1.75
CA ASP A 149 2.87 -4.85 -2.14
C ASP A 149 3.12 -6.00 -1.14
N ALA A 150 3.10 -5.68 0.16
CA ALA A 150 3.21 -6.66 1.23
C ALA A 150 2.14 -7.76 1.14
N THR A 151 0.94 -7.43 0.66
CA THR A 151 -0.19 -8.35 0.60
C THR A 151 -0.35 -9.05 -0.75
N ALA A 152 -0.01 -8.40 -1.86
CA ALA A 152 -0.29 -8.88 -3.21
C ALA A 152 0.91 -8.90 -4.17
N GLY A 153 2.05 -8.28 -3.83
CA GLY A 153 3.26 -8.26 -4.68
C GLY A 153 3.01 -7.55 -6.01
N VAL A 154 2.61 -6.27 -5.98
CA VAL A 154 2.11 -5.52 -7.14
C VAL A 154 2.89 -4.24 -7.42
N VAL A 155 3.95 -3.96 -6.67
CA VAL A 155 4.81 -2.80 -6.87
C VAL A 155 6.14 -3.29 -7.44
N ASP A 156 6.43 -2.88 -8.68
CA ASP A 156 7.71 -3.21 -9.31
C ASP A 156 8.84 -2.35 -8.74
N ASP A 157 10.09 -2.84 -8.76
CA ASP A 157 11.28 -2.11 -8.34
C ASP A 157 11.39 -0.69 -8.93
N TRP A 158 11.04 -0.52 -10.21
CA TRP A 158 11.13 0.80 -10.87
C TRP A 158 10.15 1.82 -10.27
N MET A 159 9.04 1.35 -9.66
CA MET A 159 8.07 2.20 -8.99
C MET A 159 8.63 2.72 -7.67
N TYR A 160 9.31 1.87 -6.89
CA TYR A 160 10.02 2.29 -5.67
C TYR A 160 11.15 3.28 -5.98
N GLU A 161 11.96 3.01 -7.01
CA GLU A 161 12.97 3.96 -7.48
C GLU A 161 12.34 5.30 -7.88
N LYS A 162 11.18 5.26 -8.58
CA LYS A 162 10.50 6.50 -8.97
C LYS A 162 9.92 7.26 -7.78
N LEU A 163 9.39 6.57 -6.76
CA LEU A 163 8.93 7.20 -5.52
C LEU A 163 10.08 7.88 -4.79
N ALA A 164 11.22 7.21 -4.63
CA ALA A 164 12.40 7.80 -4.00
C ALA A 164 12.83 9.06 -4.77
N ALA A 165 12.92 8.98 -6.09
CA ALA A 165 13.31 10.08 -6.95
C ALA A 165 12.35 11.29 -6.85
N GLU A 166 11.04 11.06 -6.97
CA GLU A 166 10.04 12.15 -7.08
C GLU A 166 9.58 12.71 -5.73
N TYR A 167 9.49 11.87 -4.69
CA TYR A 167 8.93 12.29 -3.40
C TYR A 167 10.00 12.76 -2.42
N VAL A 168 11.18 12.12 -2.44
CA VAL A 168 12.24 12.36 -1.45
C VAL A 168 13.38 13.20 -2.04
N PHE A 169 13.80 12.89 -3.28
CA PHE A 169 15.03 13.46 -3.84
C PHE A 169 14.82 14.68 -4.73
N ASP A 170 13.64 14.83 -5.33
CA ASP A 170 13.30 16.01 -6.11
C ASP A 170 13.43 17.27 -5.23
N PRO A 171 14.26 18.26 -5.60
CA PRO A 171 14.52 19.41 -4.75
C PRO A 171 13.27 20.24 -4.43
N GLU A 172 12.33 20.35 -5.37
CA GLU A 172 11.10 21.10 -5.15
C GLU A 172 10.19 20.38 -4.16
N ASN A 173 9.99 19.07 -4.34
CA ASN A 173 9.14 18.29 -3.47
C ASN A 173 9.75 18.13 -2.07
N ARG A 174 11.06 17.89 -1.99
CA ARG A 174 11.79 17.80 -0.72
C ARG A 174 11.63 19.07 0.10
N ALA A 175 11.90 20.24 -0.49
CA ALA A 175 11.75 21.53 0.19
C ALA A 175 10.30 21.79 0.65
N PHE A 176 9.31 21.37 -0.14
CA PHE A 176 7.90 21.42 0.26
C PHE A 176 7.61 20.54 1.48
N MET A 177 8.07 19.28 1.46
CA MET A 177 7.82 18.31 2.53
C MET A 177 8.52 18.73 3.83
N GLU A 178 9.81 19.11 3.78
CA GLU A 178 10.56 19.60 4.94
C GLU A 178 9.88 20.81 5.60
N LYS A 179 9.37 21.75 4.79
CA LYS A 179 8.66 22.92 5.30
C LYS A 179 7.27 22.61 5.85
N SER A 180 6.53 21.71 5.19
CA SER A 180 5.09 21.57 5.42
C SER A 180 4.76 20.43 6.38
N ASN A 181 5.50 19.32 6.30
CA ASN A 181 5.32 18.13 7.13
C ASN A 181 6.59 17.26 7.09
N PRO A 182 7.64 17.60 7.86
CA PRO A 182 8.89 16.83 7.90
C PRO A 182 8.70 15.40 8.40
N TRP A 183 7.73 15.14 9.29
CA TRP A 183 7.36 13.79 9.73
C TRP A 183 6.86 12.91 8.58
N ALA A 184 6.11 13.47 7.64
CA ALA A 184 5.67 12.74 6.44
C ALA A 184 6.85 12.37 5.53
N LEU A 185 7.85 13.25 5.39
CA LEU A 185 9.07 12.94 4.63
C LEU A 185 9.87 11.81 5.29
N GLN A 186 10.04 11.89 6.61
CA GLN A 186 10.71 10.85 7.39
C GLN A 186 9.98 9.51 7.25
N GLY A 187 8.63 9.52 7.33
CA GLY A 187 7.79 8.34 7.13
C GLY A 187 7.96 7.70 5.75
N ILE A 188 7.97 8.50 4.67
CA ILE A 188 8.23 8.00 3.31
C ILE A 188 9.61 7.35 3.22
N ALA A 189 10.66 8.03 3.70
CA ALA A 189 12.02 7.48 3.67
C ALA A 189 12.12 6.17 4.46
N ALA A 190 11.52 6.13 5.65
CA ALA A 190 11.47 4.93 6.49
C ALA A 190 10.73 3.78 5.80
N ARG A 191 9.62 4.07 5.12
CA ARG A 191 8.81 3.04 4.44
C ARG A 191 9.50 2.48 3.20
N LEU A 192 10.20 3.33 2.44
CA LEU A 192 10.99 2.88 1.29
C LEU A 192 12.18 2.00 1.74
N LEU A 193 12.84 2.36 2.84
CA LEU A 193 13.88 1.52 3.45
C LEU A 193 13.29 0.20 3.96
N GLU A 194 12.12 0.22 4.59
CA GLU A 194 11.42 -0.98 5.02
C GLU A 194 11.08 -1.91 3.84
N ALA A 195 10.66 -1.37 2.70
CA ALA A 195 10.41 -2.15 1.49
C ALA A 195 11.66 -2.90 1.02
N ALA A 196 12.82 -2.24 1.02
CA ALA A 196 14.10 -2.86 0.69
C ALA A 196 14.51 -3.92 1.72
N ASP A 197 14.43 -3.62 3.01
CA ASP A 197 14.82 -4.54 4.09
C ASP A 197 13.95 -5.81 4.11
N ARG A 198 12.68 -5.71 3.69
CA ARG A 198 11.75 -6.84 3.56
C ARG A 198 11.86 -7.59 2.23
N GLY A 199 12.68 -7.11 1.29
CA GLY A 199 12.81 -7.68 -0.05
C GLY A 199 11.59 -7.47 -0.94
N LEU A 200 10.70 -6.54 -0.59
CA LEU A 200 9.60 -6.08 -1.44
C LEU A 200 10.14 -5.25 -2.60
N TRP A 201 11.10 -4.38 -2.30
CA TRP A 201 11.96 -3.77 -3.29
C TRP A 201 13.21 -4.64 -3.46
N GLU A 202 13.25 -5.42 -4.53
CA GLU A 202 14.23 -6.51 -4.68
C GLU A 202 15.63 -6.00 -5.03
N ARG A 203 15.73 -5.00 -5.92
CA ARG A 203 17.00 -4.50 -6.46
C ARG A 203 17.14 -2.99 -6.36
N PRO A 204 17.09 -2.43 -5.14
CA PRO A 204 17.37 -1.01 -4.95
C PRO A 204 18.80 -0.67 -5.35
N GLY A 205 18.98 0.48 -6.02
CA GLY A 205 20.30 1.06 -6.21
C GLY A 205 20.96 1.38 -4.87
N GLN A 206 22.23 1.00 -4.69
CA GLN A 206 22.95 1.26 -3.44
C GLN A 206 22.99 2.76 -3.10
N GLU A 207 23.22 3.60 -4.12
CA GLU A 207 23.18 5.06 -3.97
C GLU A 207 21.80 5.55 -3.51
N THR A 208 20.73 4.99 -4.05
CA THR A 208 19.35 5.32 -3.63
C THR A 208 19.15 4.98 -2.15
N LEU A 209 19.57 3.79 -1.69
CA LEU A 209 19.46 3.40 -0.27
C LEU A 209 20.26 4.32 0.64
N ASP A 210 21.49 4.66 0.26
CA ASP A 210 22.37 5.49 1.08
C ASP A 210 21.79 6.90 1.22
N ARG A 211 21.23 7.47 0.14
CA ARG A 211 20.54 8.76 0.17
C ARG A 211 19.25 8.74 0.97
N LEU A 212 18.49 7.64 0.94
CA LEU A 212 17.31 7.46 1.80
C LEU A 212 17.70 7.41 3.28
N ARG A 213 18.76 6.69 3.64
CA ARG A 213 19.29 6.62 5.01
C ARG A 213 19.78 7.97 5.50
N GLU A 214 20.54 8.69 4.67
CA GLU A 214 21.00 10.05 4.98
C GLU A 214 19.81 10.97 5.24
N THR A 215 18.80 10.94 4.37
CA THR A 215 17.57 11.74 4.53
C THR A 215 16.85 11.39 5.83
N TYR A 216 16.70 10.10 6.14
CA TYR A 216 16.04 9.64 7.37
C TYR A 216 16.79 10.12 8.62
N LEU A 217 18.12 9.96 8.68
CA LEU A 217 18.96 10.36 9.81
C LEU A 217 18.98 11.88 10.01
N GLN A 218 19.02 12.64 8.91
CA GLN A 218 18.96 14.10 8.97
C GLN A 218 17.65 14.56 9.61
N LEU A 219 16.51 14.02 9.15
CA LEU A 219 15.19 14.38 9.69
C LEU A 219 15.00 13.91 11.13
N GLU A 220 15.54 12.76 11.51
CA GLU A 220 15.53 12.29 12.91
C GLU A 220 16.26 13.28 13.82
N GLY A 221 17.44 13.74 13.42
CA GLY A 221 18.20 14.75 14.17
C GLY A 221 17.47 16.10 14.29
N ASP A 222 16.87 16.57 13.19
CA ASP A 222 16.14 17.84 13.18
C ASP A 222 14.85 17.77 14.04
N LEU A 223 14.12 16.65 13.98
CA LEU A 223 12.85 16.48 14.69
C LEU A 223 13.01 16.18 16.18
N GLU A 224 14.04 15.43 16.57
CA GLU A 224 14.33 15.15 17.99
C GLU A 224 15.09 16.29 18.66
N GLY A 225 15.86 17.08 17.92
CA GLY A 225 16.59 18.24 18.44
C GLY A 225 15.72 19.46 18.74
N ASP A 226 14.57 19.59 18.06
CA ASP A 226 13.60 20.68 18.24
C ASP A 226 12.49 20.35 19.28
N ALA A 227 12.52 19.17 19.90
CA ALA A 227 11.58 18.69 20.92
C ALA A 227 12.07 18.92 22.36
#